data_AF-A0A2A2QZI4-F1
#
_entry.id   AF-A0A2A2QZI4-F1
#
_cell.length_a   1.000
_cell.length_b   1.000
_cell.length_c   1.000
_cell.angle_alpha   90.00
_cell.angle_beta   90.00
_cell.angle_gamma   90.00
#
_symmetry.space_group_name_H-M   'P 1'
#
loop_
_entity.id
_entity.type
_entity.pdbx_description
1 polymer ?
#
loop_
_entity_poly.entity_id
_entity_poly.type
_entity_poly.pdbx_seq_one_letter_code
_entity_poly.pdbx_strand_id
1 'polypeptide(L)'
;MRVGLAGHPHVPALQEPSVVELPDGRLFCAMRSTVGNPYYVVSADKGESWSQPEPIRQFDDGPLLLHPCSPCPIYPLDGTNYIFLYHNHDGYFQGHTPSDTGDHRRPICLARAEFRPEARQPLWFSEPWFLMDNGGVPIRRSDLAMYASVTKTEDGLTLWYPERKFFLLGKKVPAALVLTLKVPR
;
A
#
# COMPACT_ATOMS: atom_id res chain seq x y z
N MET A 1 12.25 14.61 -6.81
CA MET A 1 11.63 13.70 -5.82
C MET A 1 12.59 13.49 -4.65
N ARG A 2 12.37 14.06 -3.46
CA ARG A 2 13.27 13.83 -2.31
C ARG A 2 12.47 13.68 -1.01
N VAL A 3 12.22 12.44 -0.63
CA VAL A 3 11.91 12.07 0.76
C VAL A 3 13.13 11.35 1.28
N GLY A 4 13.64 11.80 2.42
CA GLY A 4 14.90 11.33 2.98
C GLY A 4 14.78 9.97 3.67
N LEU A 5 15.89 9.22 3.68
CA LEU A 5 16.06 8.05 4.53
C LEU A 5 15.96 8.46 6.00
N ALA A 6 15.35 7.62 6.82
CA ALA A 6 15.28 7.86 8.28
C ALA A 6 16.70 8.03 8.85
N GLY A 7 16.93 9.13 9.58
CA GLY A 7 18.26 9.50 10.11
C GLY A 7 19.23 10.10 9.08
N HIS A 8 18.91 10.07 7.78
CA HIS A 8 19.77 10.56 6.69
C HIS A 8 18.94 11.34 5.65
N PRO A 9 18.44 12.54 5.98
CA PRO A 9 17.43 13.26 5.19
C PRO A 9 17.88 13.62 3.76
N HIS A 10 19.19 13.64 3.51
CA HIS A 10 19.76 13.95 2.19
C HIS A 10 19.80 12.75 1.24
N VAL A 11 19.57 11.53 1.73
CA VAL A 11 19.55 10.31 0.92
C VAL A 11 18.13 10.04 0.46
N PRO A 12 17.80 10.09 -0.85
CA PRO A 12 16.47 9.77 -1.34
C PRO A 12 16.09 8.31 -1.02
N ALA A 13 14.90 8.10 -0.46
CA ALA A 13 14.49 6.79 0.07
C ALA A 13 13.06 6.37 -0.31
N LEU A 14 12.47 6.97 -1.36
CA LEU A 14 11.26 6.41 -1.97
C LEU A 14 11.65 5.25 -2.89
N GLN A 15 10.97 4.12 -2.73
CA GLN A 15 11.34 2.86 -3.37
C GLN A 15 10.09 2.07 -3.78
N GLU A 16 10.30 1.06 -4.62
CA GLU A 16 9.30 0.04 -4.99
C GLU A 16 7.96 0.64 -5.44
N PRO A 17 7.95 1.42 -6.55
CA PRO A 17 6.73 2.05 -7.05
C PRO A 17 5.69 1.01 -7.48
N SER A 18 4.44 1.29 -7.16
CA SER A 18 3.25 0.59 -7.63
C SER A 18 2.33 1.59 -8.31
N VAL A 19 2.10 1.42 -9.62
CA VAL A 19 1.43 2.40 -10.47
C VAL A 19 0.09 1.84 -10.94
N VAL A 20 -0.95 2.68 -10.88
CA VAL A 20 -2.28 2.41 -11.46
C VAL A 20 -2.75 3.59 -12.29
N GLU A 21 -3.53 3.31 -13.32
CA GLU A 21 -4.22 4.33 -14.11
C GLU A 21 -5.55 4.70 -13.43
N LEU A 22 -5.85 5.99 -13.41
CA LEU A 22 -7.07 6.59 -12.89
C LEU A 22 -8.10 6.79 -14.02
N PRO A 23 -9.41 6.90 -13.73
CA PRO A 23 -10.45 7.06 -14.74
C PRO A 23 -10.30 8.26 -15.68
N ASP A 24 -9.59 9.30 -15.24
CA ASP A 24 -9.31 10.50 -16.02
C ASP A 24 -7.96 10.45 -16.78
N GLY A 25 -7.32 9.28 -16.83
CA GLY A 25 -6.07 9.05 -17.54
C GLY A 25 -4.81 9.47 -16.76
N ARG A 26 -4.94 10.00 -15.54
CA ARG A 26 -3.80 10.23 -14.66
C ARG A 26 -3.20 8.91 -14.19
N LEU A 27 -1.90 8.88 -13.91
CA LEU A 27 -1.24 7.76 -13.24
C LEU A 27 -1.06 8.10 -11.76
N PHE A 28 -1.49 7.21 -10.88
CA PHE A 28 -1.21 7.27 -9.44
C PHE A 28 -0.10 6.27 -9.10
N CYS A 29 0.99 6.73 -8.49
CA CYS A 29 2.13 5.90 -8.13
C CYS A 29 2.34 5.93 -6.61
N ALA A 30 2.08 4.81 -5.93
CA ALA A 30 2.39 4.62 -4.52
C ALA A 30 3.82 4.06 -4.35
N MET A 31 4.55 4.53 -3.35
CA MET A 31 5.92 4.12 -3.06
C MET A 31 6.11 3.94 -1.56
N ARG A 32 6.93 2.96 -1.19
CA ARG A 32 7.33 2.78 0.20
C ARG A 32 8.34 3.84 0.62
N SER A 33 8.40 4.09 1.92
CA SER A 33 9.41 4.95 2.54
C SER A 33 9.93 4.33 3.83
N THR A 34 10.97 4.92 4.41
CA THR A 34 11.48 4.55 5.73
C THR A 34 10.94 5.43 6.87
N VAL A 35 10.04 6.36 6.59
CA VAL A 35 9.62 7.39 7.55
C VAL A 35 8.23 7.14 8.16
N GLY A 36 7.74 5.91 8.11
CA GLY A 36 6.53 5.48 8.83
C GLY A 36 5.21 5.65 8.07
N ASN A 37 5.25 6.08 6.80
CA ASN A 37 4.08 6.13 5.92
C ASN A 37 4.49 5.96 4.44
N PRO A 38 3.60 5.49 3.56
CA PRO A 38 3.86 5.48 2.13
C PRO A 38 3.69 6.89 1.55
N TYR A 39 4.23 7.09 0.36
CA TYR A 39 4.10 8.34 -0.40
C TYR A 39 3.46 8.04 -1.75
N TYR A 40 2.83 9.06 -2.34
CA TYR A 40 2.36 9.00 -3.71
C TYR A 40 2.90 10.16 -4.56
N VAL A 41 2.91 9.93 -5.87
CA VAL A 41 2.98 10.98 -6.89
C VAL A 41 1.94 10.73 -7.97
N VAL A 42 1.60 11.78 -8.71
CA VAL A 42 0.66 11.72 -9.81
C VAL A 42 1.32 12.23 -11.09
N SER A 43 1.05 11.57 -12.21
CA SER A 43 1.39 12.05 -13.54
C SER A 43 0.11 12.32 -14.33
N ALA A 44 0.07 13.46 -15.04
CA ALA A 44 -1.01 13.83 -15.95
C ALA A 44 -0.63 13.66 -17.42
N ASP A 45 0.60 13.23 -17.69
CA ASP A 45 1.23 13.16 -19.01
C ASP A 45 1.82 11.76 -19.27
N LYS A 46 1.08 10.72 -18.86
CA LYS A 46 1.41 9.30 -19.12
C LYS A 46 2.79 8.87 -18.59
N GLY A 47 3.25 9.52 -17.53
CA GLY A 47 4.48 9.18 -16.81
C GLY A 47 5.72 9.97 -17.26
N GLU A 48 5.58 10.95 -18.16
CA GLU A 48 6.69 11.82 -18.58
C GLU A 48 7.16 12.71 -17.44
N SER A 49 6.22 13.32 -16.69
CA SER A 49 6.50 14.10 -15.49
C SER A 49 5.61 13.68 -14.33
N TRP A 50 6.07 13.98 -13.11
CA TRP A 50 5.42 13.57 -11.86
C TRP A 50 5.35 14.73 -10.88
N SER A 51 4.27 14.77 -10.10
CA SER A 51 4.10 15.72 -9.00
C SER A 51 5.20 15.57 -7.94
N GLN A 52 5.27 16.53 -7.01
CA GLN A 52 6.06 16.31 -5.80
C GLN A 52 5.46 15.18 -4.96
N PRO A 53 6.29 14.40 -4.24
CA PRO A 53 5.81 13.38 -3.32
C PRO A 53 4.99 13.98 -2.20
N GLU A 54 3.84 13.39 -1.96
CA GLU A 54 3.02 13.66 -0.79
C GLU A 54 2.79 12.36 -0.01
N PRO A 55 2.72 12.42 1.33
CA PRO A 55 2.44 11.25 2.12
C PRO A 55 1.01 10.77 1.84
N ILE A 56 0.79 9.46 1.71
CA ILE A 56 -0.56 8.92 1.52
C ILE A 56 -1.36 9.07 2.82
N ARG A 57 -2.52 9.70 2.70
CA ARG A 57 -3.51 9.89 3.76
C ARG A 57 -4.76 9.08 3.46
N GLN A 58 -5.62 8.91 4.46
CA GLN A 58 -6.92 8.27 4.24
C GLN A 58 -7.80 9.08 3.26
N PHE A 59 -7.77 10.41 3.37
CA PHE A 59 -8.42 11.36 2.46
C PHE A 59 -7.66 12.69 2.56
N ASP A 60 -8.05 13.70 1.78
CA ASP A 60 -7.43 15.02 1.84
C ASP A 60 -7.44 15.57 3.27
N ASP A 61 -6.27 15.96 3.78
CA ASP A 61 -6.07 16.43 5.16
C ASP A 61 -6.46 15.45 6.29
N GLY A 62 -6.81 14.21 5.92
CA GLY A 62 -7.09 13.11 6.84
C GLY A 62 -5.82 12.52 7.47
N PRO A 63 -5.99 11.47 8.30
CA PRO A 63 -4.87 10.80 8.96
C PRO A 63 -3.92 10.15 7.95
N LEU A 64 -2.64 10.05 8.31
CA LEU A 64 -1.64 9.29 7.55
C LEU A 64 -1.97 7.80 7.58
N LEU A 65 -1.81 7.11 6.45
CA LEU A 65 -1.78 5.65 6.45
C LEU A 65 -0.41 5.21 6.97
N LEU A 66 -0.36 4.66 8.17
CA LEU A 66 0.90 4.21 8.75
C LEU A 66 1.40 2.95 8.05
N HIS A 67 2.66 2.98 7.61
CA HIS A 67 3.30 1.86 6.94
C HIS A 67 4.80 1.86 7.21
N PRO A 68 5.40 0.73 7.64
CA PRO A 68 6.85 0.65 7.79
C PRO A 68 7.53 0.67 6.41
N CYS A 69 8.87 0.64 6.37
CA CYS A 69 9.55 0.32 5.12
C CYS A 69 9.22 -1.12 4.72
N SER A 70 8.25 -1.30 3.82
CA SER A 70 7.76 -2.57 3.25
C SER A 70 7.08 -2.27 1.91
N PRO A 71 6.87 -3.24 1.00
CA PRO A 71 6.07 -3.00 -0.19
C PRO A 71 4.63 -2.58 0.18
N CYS A 72 4.11 -1.54 -0.49
CA CYS A 72 2.73 -1.06 -0.34
C CYS A 72 1.99 -1.07 -1.68
N PRO A 73 1.73 -2.25 -2.28
CA PRO A 73 1.20 -2.32 -3.63
C PRO A 73 -0.27 -1.88 -3.69
N ILE A 74 -0.63 -1.30 -4.84
CA ILE A 74 -1.98 -0.91 -5.22
C ILE A 74 -2.39 -1.63 -6.51
N TYR A 75 -3.63 -2.11 -6.58
CA TYR A 75 -4.16 -2.78 -7.77
C TYR A 75 -5.60 -2.35 -8.07
N PRO A 76 -5.97 -2.24 -9.36
CA PRO A 76 -7.36 -1.99 -9.74
C PRO A 76 -8.22 -3.20 -9.39
N LEU A 77 -9.35 -2.94 -8.73
CA LEU A 77 -10.42 -3.92 -8.54
C LEU A 77 -11.40 -3.83 -9.72
N ASP A 78 -11.87 -2.62 -10.00
CA ASP A 78 -12.77 -2.27 -11.10
C ASP A 78 -12.40 -0.89 -11.67
N GLY A 79 -13.33 -0.24 -12.38
CA GLY A 79 -13.09 1.03 -13.05
C GLY A 79 -12.82 2.21 -12.11
N THR A 80 -13.32 2.20 -10.87
CA THR A 80 -13.15 3.33 -9.93
C THR A 80 -12.64 2.92 -8.55
N ASN A 81 -12.50 1.60 -8.31
CA ASN A 81 -12.07 1.03 -7.05
C ASN A 81 -10.75 0.27 -7.20
N TYR A 82 -9.95 0.36 -6.14
CA TYR A 82 -8.64 -0.25 -6.03
C TYR A 82 -8.51 -0.94 -4.68
N ILE A 83 -7.56 -1.88 -4.56
CA ILE A 83 -7.09 -2.39 -3.27
C ILE A 83 -5.71 -1.81 -2.97
N PHE A 84 -5.51 -1.37 -1.74
CA PHE A 84 -4.22 -0.92 -1.22
C PHE A 84 -3.80 -1.82 -0.05
N LEU A 85 -2.62 -2.42 -0.14
CA LEU A 85 -2.12 -3.37 0.85
C LEU A 85 -1.03 -2.72 1.70
N TYR A 86 -1.20 -2.75 3.02
CA TYR A 86 -0.31 -2.07 3.95
C TYR A 86 -0.35 -2.73 5.35
N HIS A 87 0.46 -2.28 6.30
CA HIS A 87 0.58 -2.93 7.61
C HIS A 87 -0.15 -2.20 8.75
N ASN A 88 -0.57 -0.95 8.53
CA ASN A 88 -1.25 -0.12 9.53
C ASN A 88 -0.46 0.09 10.84
N HIS A 89 0.85 0.24 10.72
CA HIS A 89 1.78 0.70 11.77
C HIS A 89 3.01 1.31 11.09
N ASP A 90 3.83 2.07 11.81
CA ASP A 90 4.97 2.82 11.27
C ASP A 90 6.31 2.05 11.31
N GLY A 91 6.31 0.88 11.95
CA GLY A 91 7.48 0.02 12.14
C GLY A 91 7.77 -0.28 13.60
N TYR A 92 7.14 0.46 14.52
CA TYR A 92 7.05 0.07 15.91
C TYR A 92 5.87 -0.89 16.10
N PHE A 93 6.16 -2.17 16.28
CA PHE A 93 5.13 -3.21 16.37
C PHE A 93 5.58 -4.34 17.29
N GLN A 94 4.81 -4.61 18.34
CA GLN A 94 5.07 -5.73 19.27
C GLN A 94 6.50 -5.78 19.83
N GLY A 95 7.09 -4.61 20.14
CA GLY A 95 8.46 -4.51 20.68
C GLY A 95 9.56 -4.44 19.63
N HIS A 96 9.22 -4.57 18.34
CA HIS A 96 10.14 -4.33 17.24
C HIS A 96 10.21 -2.85 16.88
N THR A 97 11.30 -2.47 16.21
CA THR A 97 11.61 -1.12 15.75
C THR A 97 11.68 -1.08 14.22
N PRO A 98 11.65 0.10 13.56
CA PRO A 98 11.66 0.19 12.11
C PRO A 98 12.78 -0.57 11.39
N SER A 99 13.93 -0.82 12.03
CA SER A 99 15.04 -1.62 11.47
C SER A 99 14.75 -3.12 11.41
N ASP A 100 13.83 -3.64 12.23
CA ASP A 100 13.55 -5.07 12.39
C ASP A 100 12.60 -5.60 11.29
N THR A 101 12.93 -5.28 10.04
CA THR A 101 12.07 -5.54 8.87
C THR A 101 11.81 -7.02 8.59
N GLY A 102 12.52 -7.94 9.26
CA GLY A 102 12.23 -9.37 9.24
C GLY A 102 11.06 -9.79 10.10
N ASP A 103 10.60 -8.91 10.98
CA ASP A 103 9.74 -9.28 12.10
C ASP A 103 8.47 -8.44 12.17
N HIS A 104 8.59 -7.11 12.00
CA HIS A 104 7.45 -6.21 12.21
C HIS A 104 6.53 -6.04 11.01
N ARG A 105 6.89 -6.49 9.81
CA ARG A 105 6.08 -6.28 8.59
C ARG A 105 4.87 -7.22 8.57
N ARG A 106 3.96 -7.05 9.53
CA ARG A 106 2.72 -7.79 9.77
C ARG A 106 1.87 -7.03 10.79
N PRO A 107 0.53 -7.18 10.80
CA PRO A 107 -0.27 -7.97 9.87
C PRO A 107 -0.36 -7.30 8.49
N ILE A 108 -1.12 -7.90 7.56
CA ILE A 108 -1.53 -7.23 6.33
C ILE A 108 -2.96 -6.72 6.50
N CYS A 109 -3.10 -5.42 6.31
CA CYS A 109 -4.36 -4.73 6.11
C CYS A 109 -4.59 -4.46 4.62
N LEU A 110 -5.86 -4.47 4.24
CA LEU A 110 -6.35 -4.01 2.96
C LEU A 110 -7.21 -2.77 3.21
N ALA A 111 -6.98 -1.71 2.44
CA ALA A 111 -7.93 -0.60 2.31
C ALA A 111 -8.52 -0.64 0.89
N ARG A 112 -9.84 -0.41 0.79
CA ARG A 112 -10.44 -0.04 -0.50
C ARG A 112 -10.01 1.39 -0.79
N ALA A 113 -9.47 1.64 -1.98
CA ALA A 113 -9.29 3.00 -2.48
C ALA A 113 -10.37 3.31 -3.53
N GLU A 114 -10.99 4.48 -3.44
CA GLU A 114 -12.00 4.94 -4.40
C GLU A 114 -11.52 6.24 -5.03
N PHE A 115 -11.68 6.34 -6.35
CA PHE A 115 -11.27 7.53 -7.11
C PHE A 115 -12.09 8.76 -6.77
N ARG A 116 -11.40 9.91 -6.64
CA ARG A 116 -11.94 11.23 -6.35
C ARG A 116 -11.35 12.23 -7.35
N PRO A 117 -12.06 12.57 -8.44
CA PRO A 117 -11.48 13.34 -9.55
C PRO A 117 -10.97 14.71 -9.10
N GLU A 118 -11.74 15.40 -8.26
CA GLU A 118 -11.46 16.76 -7.80
C GLU A 118 -10.60 16.83 -6.52
N ALA A 119 -10.23 15.68 -5.95
CA ALA A 119 -9.41 15.65 -4.73
C ALA A 119 -7.93 15.92 -5.05
N ARG A 120 -7.23 16.50 -4.08
CA ARG A 120 -5.77 16.70 -4.17
C ARG A 120 -5.04 15.37 -4.17
N GLN A 121 -5.43 14.46 -3.27
CA GLN A 121 -5.08 13.05 -3.34
C GLN A 121 -6.18 12.31 -4.13
N PRO A 122 -5.93 11.86 -5.38
CA PRO A 122 -6.98 11.36 -6.26
C PRO A 122 -7.65 10.05 -5.81
N LEU A 123 -7.10 9.38 -4.79
CA LEU A 123 -7.64 8.16 -4.21
C LEU A 123 -7.89 8.38 -2.73
N TRP A 124 -9.10 8.15 -2.27
CA TRP A 124 -9.42 8.11 -0.83
C TRP A 124 -9.63 6.68 -0.38
N PHE A 125 -9.27 6.38 0.87
CA PHE A 125 -9.13 5.03 1.39
C PHE A 125 -10.17 4.77 2.49
N SER A 126 -10.64 3.52 2.57
CA SER A 126 -11.40 3.04 3.71
C SER A 126 -10.54 2.95 4.96
N GLU A 127 -11.18 2.69 6.11
CA GLU A 127 -10.48 2.14 7.29
C GLU A 127 -9.73 0.83 6.92
N PRO A 128 -8.67 0.48 7.67
CA PRO A 128 -7.98 -0.81 7.53
C PRO A 128 -8.95 -1.97 7.72
N TRP A 129 -8.99 -2.86 6.74
CA TRP A 129 -9.57 -4.19 6.90
C TRP A 129 -8.47 -5.22 7.13
N PHE A 130 -8.53 -5.97 8.23
CA PHE A 130 -7.59 -7.05 8.50
C PHE A 130 -7.73 -8.13 7.41
N LEU A 131 -6.68 -8.31 6.59
CA LEU A 131 -6.67 -9.29 5.50
C LEU A 131 -6.06 -10.62 5.97
N MET A 132 -4.89 -10.56 6.59
CA MET A 132 -4.17 -11.76 7.02
C MET A 132 -3.02 -11.45 7.98
N ASP A 133 -2.65 -12.47 8.75
CA ASP A 133 -1.43 -12.52 9.53
C ASP A 133 -0.96 -13.98 9.62
N ASN A 134 0.31 -14.19 9.97
CA ASN A 134 0.88 -15.51 10.27
C ASN A 134 1.15 -15.70 11.78
N GLY A 135 0.62 -14.80 12.61
CA GLY A 135 0.75 -14.83 14.07
C GLY A 135 2.17 -14.56 14.57
N GLY A 136 3.08 -14.10 13.70
CA GLY A 136 4.48 -13.88 14.07
C GLY A 136 5.30 -15.17 14.17
N VAL A 137 4.73 -16.31 13.76
CA VAL A 137 5.43 -17.61 13.80
C VAL A 137 6.56 -17.60 12.77
N PRO A 138 7.83 -17.74 13.16
CA PRO A 138 8.93 -17.67 12.21
C PRO A 138 9.16 -19.01 11.49
N ILE A 139 9.59 -18.94 10.22
CA ILE A 139 10.36 -20.03 9.58
C ILE A 139 11.83 -19.65 9.60
N ARG A 140 12.20 -18.63 8.81
CA ARG A 140 13.49 -17.91 8.88
C ARG A 140 13.32 -16.45 9.31
N ARG A 141 12.11 -15.95 9.14
CA ARG A 141 11.61 -14.61 9.42
C ARG A 141 10.11 -14.72 9.61
N SER A 142 9.48 -13.71 10.20
CA SER A 142 8.02 -13.68 10.39
C SER A 142 7.33 -12.66 9.48
N ASP A 143 8.09 -11.87 8.71
CA ASP A 143 7.51 -10.85 7.84
C ASP A 143 6.56 -11.37 6.76
N LEU A 144 5.55 -10.54 6.49
CA LEU A 144 4.67 -10.61 5.33
C LEU A 144 5.01 -9.42 4.41
N ALA A 145 6.26 -9.32 3.93
CA ALA A 145 6.59 -8.26 2.98
C ALA A 145 5.76 -8.44 1.69
N MET A 146 4.84 -7.51 1.41
CA MET A 146 3.82 -7.63 0.37
C MET A 146 4.33 -7.41 -1.05
N TYR A 147 5.34 -8.19 -1.45
CA TYR A 147 5.78 -8.35 -2.83
C TYR A 147 4.75 -9.17 -3.61
N ALA A 148 3.55 -8.62 -3.73
CA ALA A 148 2.45 -9.31 -4.34
C ALA A 148 2.30 -9.00 -5.82
N SER A 149 1.50 -9.81 -6.49
CA SER A 149 0.85 -9.50 -7.75
C SER A 149 -0.59 -10.02 -7.70
N VAL A 150 -1.42 -9.65 -8.67
CA VAL A 150 -2.81 -10.10 -8.72
C VAL A 150 -3.16 -10.72 -10.07
N THR A 151 -4.04 -11.72 -10.04
CA THR A 151 -4.81 -12.17 -11.21
C THR A 151 -6.25 -11.74 -11.02
N LYS A 152 -6.82 -11.03 -12.00
CA LYS A 152 -8.24 -10.68 -11.98
C LYS A 152 -9.08 -11.93 -12.28
N THR A 153 -10.14 -12.11 -11.51
CA THR A 153 -11.13 -13.17 -11.68
C THR A 153 -12.52 -12.56 -11.83
N GLU A 154 -13.53 -13.35 -12.19
CA GLU A 154 -14.92 -12.86 -12.30
C GLU A 154 -15.42 -12.27 -10.97
N ASP A 155 -15.09 -12.92 -9.84
CA ASP A 155 -15.56 -12.51 -8.51
C ASP A 155 -14.63 -11.53 -7.76
N GLY A 156 -13.54 -11.04 -8.38
CA GLY A 156 -12.56 -10.17 -7.73
C GLY A 156 -11.12 -10.42 -8.13
N LEU A 157 -10.22 -10.58 -7.15
CA LEU A 157 -8.78 -10.78 -7.38
C LEU A 157 -8.28 -12.05 -6.68
N THR A 158 -7.29 -12.70 -7.28
CA THR A 158 -6.40 -13.63 -6.58
C THR A 158 -5.06 -12.95 -6.37
N LEU A 159 -4.69 -12.76 -5.10
CA LEU A 159 -3.42 -12.22 -4.66
C LEU A 159 -2.37 -13.32 -4.60
N TRP A 160 -1.24 -13.14 -5.25
CA TRP A 160 -0.06 -14.01 -5.18
C TRP A 160 1.03 -13.32 -4.39
N TYR A 161 1.51 -13.91 -3.29
CA TYR A 161 2.46 -13.25 -2.40
C TYR A 161 3.47 -14.23 -1.78
N PRO A 162 4.71 -13.77 -1.49
CA PRO A 162 5.72 -14.57 -0.82
C PRO A 162 5.55 -14.52 0.70
N GLU A 163 4.99 -15.57 1.27
CA GLU A 163 4.81 -15.73 2.71
C GLU A 163 6.16 -16.03 3.38
N ARG A 164 6.62 -15.14 4.27
CA ARG A 164 7.95 -15.20 4.94
C ARG A 164 9.14 -15.37 3.98
N LYS A 165 8.95 -14.97 2.70
CA LYS A 165 9.87 -15.26 1.58
C LYS A 165 10.25 -16.75 1.46
N PHE A 166 9.32 -17.63 1.83
CA PHE A 166 9.52 -19.07 1.80
C PHE A 166 8.52 -19.75 0.87
N PHE A 167 7.21 -19.51 1.08
CA PHE A 167 6.16 -20.03 0.22
C PHE A 167 5.65 -18.96 -0.73
N LEU A 168 5.32 -19.33 -1.96
CA LEU A 168 4.46 -18.52 -2.81
C LEU A 168 3.01 -18.99 -2.59
N LEU A 169 2.17 -18.13 -2.03
CA LEU A 169 0.78 -18.46 -1.69
C LEU A 169 -0.20 -17.62 -2.50
N GLY A 170 -1.40 -18.18 -2.70
CA GLY A 170 -2.54 -17.51 -3.30
C GLY A 170 -3.63 -17.20 -2.27
N LYS A 171 -4.20 -15.99 -2.31
CA LYS A 171 -5.36 -15.60 -1.50
C LYS A 171 -6.42 -14.92 -2.36
N LYS A 172 -7.65 -15.43 -2.32
CA LYS A 172 -8.80 -14.78 -2.98
C LYS A 172 -9.21 -13.54 -2.20
N VAL A 173 -9.46 -12.46 -2.93
CA VAL A 173 -9.99 -11.18 -2.44
C VAL A 173 -11.28 -10.89 -3.22
N PRO A 174 -12.46 -11.25 -2.67
CA PRO A 174 -13.72 -11.05 -3.37
C PRO A 174 -14.04 -9.56 -3.54
N ALA A 175 -14.45 -9.15 -4.74
CA ALA A 175 -14.85 -7.77 -5.01
C ALA A 175 -16.04 -7.35 -4.15
N ALA A 176 -17.03 -8.23 -3.99
CA ALA A 176 -18.20 -7.97 -3.16
C ALA A 176 -17.83 -7.58 -1.72
N LEU A 177 -16.82 -8.23 -1.14
CA LEU A 177 -16.30 -7.88 0.20
C LEU A 177 -15.65 -6.50 0.18
N VAL A 178 -14.72 -6.25 -0.75
CA VAL A 178 -13.99 -4.98 -0.81
C VAL A 178 -14.97 -3.81 -0.97
N LEU A 179 -16.00 -3.95 -1.79
CA LEU A 179 -17.01 -2.92 -2.02
C LEU A 179 -17.87 -2.61 -0.77
N THR A 180 -17.91 -3.47 0.24
CA THR A 180 -18.55 -3.16 1.53
C THR A 180 -17.73 -2.19 2.40
N LEU A 181 -16.42 -2.07 2.14
CA LEU A 181 -15.55 -1.17 2.89
C LEU A 181 -15.89 0.28 2.51
N LYS A 182 -16.26 1.07 3.52
CA LYS A 182 -16.70 2.45 3.33
C LYS A 182 -15.49 3.36 3.19
N VAL A 183 -15.42 4.08 2.09
CA VAL A 183 -14.51 5.21 1.91
C VAL A 183 -15.23 6.48 2.39
N PRO A 184 -14.55 7.39 3.11
CA PRO A 184 -15.12 8.68 3.49
C PRO A 184 -15.71 9.46 2.30
N ARG A 185 -16.73 10.28 2.62
CA ARG A 185 -17.43 11.12 1.64
C ARG A 185 -16.73 12.43 1.44
#